data_AF-A0A2U3L937-F1
#
_entry.id   AF-A0A2U3L937-F1
#
_cell.length_a   1.000
_cell.length_b   1.000
_cell.length_c   1.000
_cell.angle_alpha   90.00
_cell.angle_beta   90.00
_cell.angle_gamma   90.00
#
_symmetry.space_group_name_H-M   'P 1'
#
loop_
_entity.id
_entity.type
_entity.pdbx_description
1 polymer ?
#
loop_
_entity_poly.entity_id
_entity_poly.type
_entity_poly.pdbx_seq_one_letter_code
_entity_poly.pdbx_strand_id
1 'polypeptide(L)'
;MKAKKMNLIDACDKACVIVVQAREMDKLYRKGVKCLGEGTLRSGVMSLATEAICDEKLKDEVFVSDENVVSFLCGVWIQFLLVEVAGLKKDKLKSLASKAFGENLENRLLH
;
A
#
# COMPACT_ATOMS: atom_id res chain seq x y z
N MET A 1 2.99 30.93 2.89
CA MET A 1 3.27 30.04 1.74
C MET A 1 2.28 28.89 1.79
N LYS A 2 1.42 28.69 0.77
CA LYS A 2 0.61 27.46 0.70
C LYS A 2 1.56 26.29 0.45
N ALA A 3 1.61 25.32 1.35
CA ALA A 3 2.34 24.08 1.10
C ALA A 3 1.81 23.45 -0.21
N LYS A 4 2.71 23.11 -1.13
CA LYS A 4 2.35 22.41 -2.35
C LYS A 4 1.82 21.04 -1.94
N LYS A 5 0.54 20.75 -2.18
CA LYS A 5 -0.03 19.41 -1.98
C LYS A 5 0.83 18.40 -2.74
N MET A 6 1.21 17.33 -2.06
CA MET A 6 1.99 16.26 -2.66
C MET A 6 1.17 15.56 -3.75
N ASN A 7 1.79 15.30 -4.90
CA ASN A 7 1.11 14.58 -5.98
C ASN A 7 1.19 13.06 -5.76
N LEU A 8 0.37 12.30 -6.49
CA LEU A 8 0.30 10.83 -6.33
C LEU A 8 1.63 10.12 -6.64
N ILE A 9 2.45 10.64 -7.54
CA ILE A 9 3.75 10.04 -7.89
C ILE A 9 4.72 10.23 -6.74
N ASP A 10 4.85 11.46 -6.23
CA ASP A 10 5.70 11.77 -5.06
C ASP A 10 5.27 10.95 -3.84
N ALA A 11 3.95 10.81 -3.64
CA ALA A 11 3.39 10.00 -2.57
C ALA A 11 3.68 8.50 -2.75
N CYS A 12 3.63 7.99 -3.99
CA CYS A 12 3.90 6.59 -4.31
C CYS A 12 5.38 6.25 -4.10
N ASP A 13 6.27 7.15 -4.48
CA ASP A 13 7.70 7.01 -4.25
C ASP A 13 8.03 7.05 -2.76
N LYS A 14 7.44 7.99 -2.02
CA LYS A 14 7.58 8.06 -0.56
C LYS A 14 7.05 6.81 0.13
N ALA A 15 5.89 6.30 -0.30
CA ALA A 15 5.32 5.06 0.21
C ALA A 15 6.23 3.86 -0.06
N CYS A 16 6.79 3.75 -1.26
CA CYS A 16 7.76 2.71 -1.59
C CYS A 16 8.96 2.74 -0.64
N VAL A 17 9.56 3.92 -0.42
CA VAL A 17 10.69 4.10 0.52
C VAL A 17 10.34 3.62 1.92
N ILE A 18 9.13 3.92 2.41
CA ILE A 18 8.68 3.46 3.73
C ILE A 18 8.51 1.93 3.75
N VAL A 19 7.83 1.37 2.75
CA VAL A 19 7.52 -0.06 2.68
C VAL A 19 8.80 -0.90 2.63
N VAL A 20 9.81 -0.50 1.86
CA VAL A 20 11.08 -1.23 1.74
C VAL A 20 11.98 -1.12 2.98
N GLN A 21 11.64 -0.29 3.99
CA GLN A 21 12.35 -0.35 5.28
C GLN A 21 12.04 -1.65 6.03
N ALA A 22 10.89 -2.27 5.78
CA ALA A 22 10.58 -3.58 6.32
C ALA A 22 11.33 -4.67 5.53
N ARG A 23 12.24 -5.40 6.19
CA ARG A 23 13.14 -6.39 5.56
C ARG A 23 12.44 -7.39 4.65
N GLU A 24 11.28 -7.90 5.05
CA GLU A 24 10.53 -8.86 4.23
C GLU A 24 9.90 -8.21 3.00
N MET A 25 9.48 -6.95 3.10
CA MET A 25 8.97 -6.19 1.95
C MET A 25 10.09 -5.82 0.99
N ASP A 26 11.29 -5.45 1.48
CA ASP A 26 12.47 -5.22 0.62
C ASP A 26 12.82 -6.47 -0.21
N LYS A 27 12.80 -7.65 0.41
CA LYS A 27 13.02 -8.92 -0.32
C LYS A 27 12.00 -9.12 -1.43
N LEU A 28 10.72 -8.87 -1.15
CA LEU A 28 9.66 -8.98 -2.16
C LEU A 28 9.82 -7.91 -3.25
N TYR A 29 10.14 -6.66 -2.88
CA TYR A 29 10.39 -5.59 -3.82
C TYR A 29 11.54 -5.95 -4.77
N ARG A 30 12.70 -6.36 -4.25
CA ARG A 30 13.85 -6.78 -5.07
C ARG A 30 13.53 -7.98 -5.96
N LYS A 31 12.77 -8.95 -5.45
CA LYS A 31 12.29 -10.08 -6.25
C LYS A 31 11.39 -9.60 -7.40
N GLY A 32 10.44 -8.70 -7.11
CA GLY A 32 9.56 -8.11 -8.10
C GLY A 32 10.34 -7.34 -9.17
N VAL A 33 11.31 -6.52 -8.78
CA VAL A 33 12.18 -5.79 -9.73
C VAL A 33 12.93 -6.77 -10.63
N LYS A 34 13.47 -7.85 -10.08
CA LYS A 34 14.18 -8.88 -10.87
C LYS A 34 13.27 -9.61 -11.85
N CYS A 35 12.02 -9.89 -11.48
CA CYS A 35 11.11 -10.70 -12.29
C CYS A 35 10.30 -9.88 -13.31
N LEU A 36 9.93 -8.64 -12.96
CA LEU A 36 8.98 -7.81 -13.72
C LEU A 36 9.60 -6.52 -14.28
N GLY A 37 10.72 -6.07 -13.71
CA GLY A 37 11.27 -4.74 -13.93
C GLY A 37 10.58 -3.66 -13.09
N GLU A 38 11.32 -2.60 -12.76
CA GLU A 38 10.83 -1.54 -11.86
C GLU A 38 9.64 -0.76 -12.45
N GLY A 39 9.63 -0.52 -13.76
CA GLY A 39 8.54 0.17 -14.45
C GLY A 39 7.22 -0.59 -14.33
N THR A 40 7.21 -1.88 -14.66
CA THR A 40 6.02 -2.75 -14.54
C THR A 40 5.50 -2.80 -13.11
N LEU A 41 6.40 -2.81 -12.13
CA LEU A 41 6.06 -2.87 -10.72
C LEU A 41 5.37 -1.57 -10.28
N ARG A 42 5.95 -0.41 -10.60
CA ARG A 42 5.32 0.90 -10.34
C ARG A 42 3.97 1.03 -11.05
N SER A 43 3.89 0.64 -12.32
CA SER A 43 2.63 0.69 -13.08
C SER A 43 1.56 -0.19 -12.44
N GLY A 44 1.89 -1.41 -12.03
CA GLY A 44 0.94 -2.31 -11.37
C GLY A 44 0.41 -1.76 -10.04
N VAL A 45 1.28 -1.16 -9.22
CA VAL A 45 0.88 -0.46 -7.99
C VAL A 45 -0.06 0.70 -8.29
N MET A 46 0.28 1.54 -9.27
CA MET A 46 -0.55 2.69 -9.65
C MET A 46 -1.89 2.28 -10.26
N SER A 47 -1.94 1.19 -11.02
CA SER A 47 -3.19 0.61 -11.53
C SER A 47 -4.10 0.17 -10.38
N LEU A 48 -3.58 -0.59 -9.41
CA LEU A 48 -4.35 -0.97 -8.22
C LEU A 48 -4.83 0.24 -7.41
N ALA A 49 -3.96 1.25 -7.24
CA ALA A 49 -4.34 2.48 -6.55
C ALA A 49 -5.49 3.19 -7.27
N THR A 50 -5.43 3.26 -8.60
CA THR A 50 -6.46 3.89 -9.44
C THR A 50 -7.79 3.13 -9.37
N GLU A 51 -7.75 1.80 -9.41
CA GLU A 51 -8.95 0.97 -9.25
C GLU A 51 -9.61 1.17 -7.89
N ALA A 52 -8.81 1.29 -6.82
CA ALA A 52 -9.33 1.48 -5.47
C ALA A 52 -9.98 2.86 -5.27
N ILE A 53 -9.40 3.95 -5.81
CA ILE A 53 -9.97 5.30 -5.69
C ILE A 53 -11.19 5.55 -6.60
N CYS A 54 -11.61 4.56 -7.40
CA CYS A 54 -12.91 4.60 -8.07
C CYS A 54 -14.09 4.46 -7.08
N ASP A 55 -13.84 3.96 -5.86
CA ASP A 55 -14.81 4.07 -4.76
C ASP A 55 -14.81 5.50 -4.21
N GLU A 56 -15.93 6.22 -4.37
CA GLU A 56 -16.04 7.63 -3.98
C GLU A 56 -15.81 7.85 -2.48
N LYS A 57 -16.21 6.90 -1.61
CA LYS A 57 -16.00 7.05 -0.16
C LYS A 57 -14.53 6.95 0.18
N LEU A 58 -13.84 5.97 -0.41
CA LEU A 58 -12.42 5.79 -0.20
C LEU A 58 -11.62 6.98 -0.75
N LYS A 59 -12.02 7.49 -1.92
CA LYS A 59 -11.40 8.67 -2.54
C LYS A 59 -11.41 9.86 -1.59
N ASP A 60 -12.55 10.17 -0.98
CA ASP A 60 -12.67 11.31 -0.07
C ASP A 60 -11.77 11.16 1.16
N GLU A 61 -11.67 9.95 1.73
CA GLU A 61 -10.78 9.64 2.86
C GLU A 61 -9.30 9.75 2.50
N VAL A 62 -8.91 9.27 1.31
CA VAL A 62 -7.52 9.26 0.85
C VAL A 62 -7.00 10.68 0.59
N PHE A 63 -7.81 11.55 -0.01
CA PHE A 63 -7.37 12.89 -0.43
C PHE A 63 -7.53 14.00 0.64
N VAL A 64 -7.88 13.65 1.88
CA VAL A 64 -7.97 14.60 3.01
C VAL A 64 -6.62 15.24 3.34
N SER A 65 -5.54 14.46 3.37
CA SER A 65 -4.19 14.94 3.68
C SER A 65 -3.10 14.19 2.90
N ASP A 66 -1.91 14.78 2.82
CA ASP A 66 -0.75 14.13 2.20
C ASP A 66 -0.36 12.84 2.95
N GLU A 67 -0.51 12.78 4.28
CA GLU A 67 -0.26 11.55 5.03
C GLU A 67 -1.25 10.44 4.67
N ASN A 68 -2.52 10.77 4.45
CA ASN A 68 -3.53 9.79 4.06
C ASN A 68 -3.19 9.18 2.69
N VAL A 69 -2.75 10.00 1.73
CA VAL A 69 -2.32 9.51 0.42
C VAL A 69 -1.10 8.58 0.54
N VAL A 70 -0.10 8.94 1.35
CA VAL A 70 1.07 8.05 1.60
C VAL A 70 0.65 6.74 2.24
N SER A 71 -0.17 6.81 3.30
CA SER A 71 -0.64 5.63 4.03
C SER A 71 -1.42 4.68 3.13
N PHE A 72 -2.32 5.23 2.31
CA PHE A 72 -3.04 4.48 1.30
C PHE A 72 -2.09 3.78 0.32
N LEU A 73 -1.12 4.50 -0.25
CA LEU A 73 -0.16 3.94 -1.19
C LEU A 73 0.77 2.91 -0.53
N CYS A 74 1.11 3.05 0.75
CA CYS A 74 1.82 2.01 1.52
C CYS A 74 0.99 0.72 1.55
N GLY A 75 -0.31 0.83 1.81
CA GLY A 75 -1.24 -0.31 1.76
C GLY A 75 -1.28 -0.98 0.39
N VAL A 76 -1.38 -0.18 -0.68
CA VAL A 76 -1.39 -0.69 -2.06
C VAL A 76 -0.07 -1.40 -2.41
N TRP A 77 1.07 -0.83 -2.03
CA TRP A 77 2.39 -1.44 -2.19
C TRP A 77 2.49 -2.79 -1.50
N ILE A 78 2.09 -2.86 -0.22
CA ILE A 78 2.11 -4.11 0.55
C ILE A 78 1.20 -5.16 -0.09
N GLN A 79 -0.02 -4.76 -0.47
CA GLN A 79 -0.96 -5.66 -1.16
C GLN A 79 -0.37 -6.18 -2.46
N PHE A 80 0.20 -5.32 -3.30
CA PHE A 80 0.80 -5.72 -4.58
C PHE A 80 1.95 -6.70 -4.38
N LEU A 81 2.88 -6.40 -3.47
CA LEU A 81 4.03 -7.27 -3.19
C LEU A 81 3.59 -8.65 -2.66
N LEU A 82 2.59 -8.69 -1.79
CA LEU A 82 2.08 -9.95 -1.25
C LEU A 82 1.33 -10.77 -2.30
N VAL A 83 0.46 -10.14 -3.09
CA VAL A 83 -0.39 -10.86 -4.04
C VAL A 83 0.37 -11.21 -5.31
N GLU A 84 0.94 -10.22 -5.98
CA GLU A 84 1.51 -10.36 -7.32
C GLU A 84 2.94 -10.93 -7.28
N VAL A 85 3.72 -10.63 -6.23
CA VAL A 85 5.13 -11.09 -6.15
C VAL A 85 5.30 -12.31 -5.25
N ALA A 86 4.60 -12.37 -4.12
CA ALA A 86 4.64 -13.52 -3.22
C ALA A 86 3.61 -14.60 -3.58
N GLY A 87 2.66 -14.32 -4.48
CA GLY A 87 1.65 -15.28 -4.92
C GLY A 87 0.57 -15.56 -3.88
N LEU A 88 0.35 -14.64 -2.94
CA LEU A 88 -0.64 -14.80 -1.88
C LEU A 88 -2.05 -14.56 -2.45
N LYS A 89 -2.97 -15.50 -2.23
CA LYS A 89 -4.36 -15.35 -2.68
C LYS A 89 -5.03 -14.15 -2.01
N LYS A 90 -5.70 -13.28 -2.76
CA LYS A 90 -6.39 -12.08 -2.26
C LYS A 90 -7.32 -12.39 -1.06
N ASP A 91 -8.06 -13.49 -1.08
CA ASP A 91 -8.94 -13.88 0.04
C ASP A 91 -8.18 -14.19 1.32
N LYS A 92 -6.99 -14.79 1.17
CA LYS A 92 -6.10 -15.07 2.31
C LYS A 92 -5.53 -13.76 2.86
N LEU A 93 -5.21 -12.79 2.01
CA LEU A 93 -4.77 -11.46 2.44
C LEU A 93 -5.88 -10.77 3.25
N LYS A 94 -7.11 -10.79 2.74
CA LYS A 94 -8.28 -10.22 3.41
C LYS A 94 -8.48 -10.86 4.80
N SER A 95 -8.41 -12.19 4.88
CA SER A 95 -8.51 -12.91 6.15
C SER A 95 -7.40 -12.54 7.15
N LEU A 96 -6.15 -12.43 6.68
CA LEU A 96 -5.02 -12.03 7.51
C LEU A 96 -5.16 -10.59 8.01
N ALA A 97 -5.56 -9.67 7.14
CA ALA A 97 -5.81 -8.27 7.51
C ALA A 97 -6.93 -8.19 8.55
N SER A 98 -8.07 -8.85 8.31
CA SER A 98 -9.19 -8.86 9.27
C SER A 98 -8.80 -9.42 10.63
N LYS A 99 -7.98 -10.48 10.68
CA LYS A 99 -7.45 -11.01 11.95
C LYS A 99 -6.52 -10.02 12.64
N ALA A 100 -5.55 -9.46 11.93
CA ALA A 100 -4.60 -8.51 12.50
C ALA A 100 -5.26 -7.22 13.01
N PHE A 101 -6.31 -6.75 12.34
CA PHE A 101 -7.11 -5.61 12.80
C PHE A 101 -8.04 -5.98 13.96
N GLY A 102 -8.64 -7.18 13.95
CA GLY A 102 -9.44 -7.69 15.06
C GLY A 102 -8.64 -7.87 16.35
N GLU A 103 -7.47 -8.50 16.27
CA GLU A 103 -6.55 -8.71 17.39
C GLU A 103 -6.00 -7.38 17.94
N ASN A 104 -5.76 -6.38 17.08
CA ASN A 104 -5.36 -5.04 17.53
C ASN A 104 -6.51 -4.28 18.22
N LEU A 105 -7.76 -4.53 17.85
CA LEU A 105 -8.91 -3.92 18.51
C LEU A 105 -9.13 -4.53 19.91
N GLU A 106 -8.99 -5.85 20.04
CA GLU A 106 -9.05 -6.55 21.33
C GLU A 106 -7.95 -6.10 22.28
N ASN A 107 -6.71 -5.95 21.79
CA ASN A 107 -5.60 -5.45 22.61
C ASN A 107 -5.76 -3.97 23.02
N ARG A 108 -6.47 -3.14 22.24
CA ARG A 108 -6.80 -1.76 22.63
C ARG A 108 -7.95 -1.65 23.63
N LEU A 109 -8.83 -2.64 23.72
CA LEU A 109 -9.92 -2.68 24.70
C LEU A 109 -9.46 -3.19 26.08
N LEU A 110 -8.28 -3.79 26.13
CA LEU A 110 -7.65 -4.31 27.36
C LEU A 110 -6.67 -3.31 28.01
N HIS A 111 -6.54 -2.09 27.47
CA HIS A 111 -5.67 -1.01 27.97
C HIS A 111 -6.45 0.25 28.34
#